data_AF-A0A7D9DS20-F1
#
_entry.id   AF-A0A7D9DS20-F1
#
_cell.length_a   1.000
_cell.length_b   1.000
_cell.length_c   1.000
_cell.angle_alpha   90.00
_cell.angle_beta   90.00
_cell.angle_gamma   90.00
#
_symmetry.space_group_name_H-M   'P 1'
#
loop_
_entity.id
_entity.type
_entity.pdbx_description
1 polymer ?
#
loop_
_entity_poly.entity_id
_entity_poly.type
_entity_poly.pdbx_seq_one_letter_code
_entity_poly.pdbx_strand_id
1 'polypeptide(L)'
;MPQRLWKRCMEFKMKTETGKFETYYIDKKTGTAHKGACSEQFQTFLNEGTLLVKNNESLNNLPPVPGLLSYREDNKILYVNKGNIWDAIGSKKEIQNLEKNINVEFQNLKDRLKKIEGRLMTLLVKNNESLNNLPPVPGLLSYREDNKILYVNKGNIWDAIGSKKEIQNLEKNINVEFQNLKDRLKKIEGRFNGIYSIRPAAGKLFQVYCDMETHGGGWTLVYSYTFTNYNSFTSGSNAVTPRPNWPAWRANVPISTTPPLSESSLGAVDWNLWKNIGKVLMVKSNINDWIVCQPNGGSLVTKTRASMSCQNIKNVATACSGVAPKIIYWSYYGPVLSGPSAFYYFDGNTDTNYPTHDPCGKK
;
A
#
# COMPACT_ATOMS: atom_id res chain seq x y z
N MET A 1 -26.44 3.08 9.82
CA MET A 1 -25.98 3.96 10.91
C MET A 1 -24.53 3.62 11.23
N PRO A 2 -23.69 4.61 11.58
CA PRO A 2 -22.29 4.37 11.93
C PRO A 2 -22.16 3.39 13.10
N GLN A 3 -21.33 2.36 12.98
CA GLN A 3 -21.03 1.47 14.11
C GLN A 3 -19.97 2.14 14.99
N ARG A 4 -20.29 2.31 16.28
CA ARG A 4 -19.50 3.09 17.23
C ARG A 4 -18.64 2.15 18.09
N LEU A 5 -17.35 2.47 18.25
CA LEU A 5 -16.40 1.69 19.06
C LEU A 5 -15.87 2.50 20.26
N TRP A 6 -16.74 3.25 20.95
CA TRP A 6 -16.35 4.04 22.12
C TRP A 6 -16.44 3.19 23.40
N LYS A 7 -15.36 3.10 24.18
CA LYS A 7 -15.38 2.44 25.50
C LYS A 7 -15.51 3.40 26.68
N ARG A 8 -15.32 4.72 26.48
CA ARG A 8 -15.29 5.78 27.52
C ARG A 8 -16.00 7.05 27.06
N CYS A 9 -16.23 7.98 28.00
CA CYS A 9 -16.78 9.32 27.74
C CYS A 9 -15.80 10.15 26.91
N MET A 10 -16.28 10.87 25.90
CA MET A 10 -15.46 11.67 24.99
C MET A 10 -15.81 13.15 25.15
N GLU A 11 -14.83 13.96 25.54
CA GLU A 11 -14.93 15.42 25.56
C GLU A 11 -14.37 16.03 24.28
N PHE A 12 -15.00 17.09 23.79
CA PHE A 12 -14.51 17.82 22.64
C PHE A 12 -14.95 19.28 22.71
N LYS A 13 -14.26 20.14 21.97
CA LYS A 13 -14.62 21.56 21.87
C LYS A 13 -15.33 21.83 20.55
N MET A 14 -16.52 22.41 20.62
CA MET A 14 -17.25 22.92 19.47
C MET A 14 -17.15 24.44 19.41
N LYS A 15 -17.06 24.98 18.20
CA LYS A 15 -17.14 26.42 17.97
C LYS A 15 -18.61 26.83 17.90
N THR A 16 -19.03 27.76 18.75
CA THR A 16 -20.39 28.32 18.73
C THR A 16 -20.59 29.25 17.53
N GLU A 17 -21.84 29.61 17.24
CA GLU A 17 -22.19 30.61 16.23
C GLU A 17 -21.50 31.96 16.46
N THR A 18 -21.19 32.28 17.71
CA THR A 18 -20.44 33.48 18.12
C THR A 18 -18.92 33.33 18.01
N GLY A 19 -18.43 32.19 17.52
CA GLY A 19 -17.02 31.91 17.29
C GLY A 19 -16.23 31.48 18.54
N LYS A 20 -16.88 31.34 19.70
CA LYS A 20 -16.26 30.90 20.96
C LYS A 20 -16.19 29.38 21.01
N PHE A 21 -15.11 28.83 21.57
CA PHE A 21 -15.03 27.39 21.81
C PHE A 21 -15.68 27.03 23.15
N GLU A 22 -16.62 26.09 23.12
CA GLU A 22 -17.29 25.54 24.29
C GLU A 22 -17.07 24.02 24.37
N THR A 23 -16.99 23.49 25.59
CA THR A 23 -16.76 22.06 25.84
C THR A 23 -18.08 21.29 25.83
N TYR A 24 -18.09 20.17 25.11
CA TYR A 24 -19.18 19.21 25.03
C TYR A 24 -18.65 17.81 25.32
N TYR A 25 -19.53 16.93 25.77
CA TYR A 25 -19.27 15.49 25.83
C TYR A 25 -20.32 14.70 25.06
N ILE A 26 -19.95 13.51 24.59
CA ILE A 26 -20.90 12.57 23.97
C ILE A 26 -21.46 11.63 25.05
N ASP A 27 -22.79 11.62 25.24
CA ASP A 27 -23.43 10.67 26.14
C ASP A 27 -23.22 9.24 25.63
N LYS A 28 -22.72 8.34 26.49
CA LYS A 28 -22.35 6.97 26.10
C LYS A 28 -23.53 6.07 25.71
N LYS A 29 -24.76 6.39 26.14
CA LYS A 29 -25.98 5.61 25.88
C LYS A 29 -26.73 6.14 24.66
N THR A 30 -26.90 7.45 24.55
CA THR A 30 -27.66 8.09 23.46
C THR A 30 -26.75 8.49 22.29
N GLY A 31 -25.49 8.80 22.58
CA GLY A 31 -24.51 9.32 21.63
C GLY A 31 -24.84 10.70 21.08
N THR A 32 -25.61 11.47 21.83
CA THR A 32 -25.88 12.90 21.58
C THR A 32 -24.83 13.75 22.27
N ALA A 33 -24.51 14.90 21.67
CA ALA A 33 -23.60 15.86 22.27
C ALA A 33 -24.34 16.68 23.35
N HIS A 34 -23.76 16.77 24.53
CA HIS A 34 -24.26 17.57 25.65
C HIS A 34 -23.20 18.57 26.09
N LYS A 35 -23.61 19.79 26.41
CA LYS A 35 -22.70 20.84 26.89
C LYS A 35 -22.16 20.45 28.27
N GLY A 36 -20.84 20.53 28.46
CA GLY A 36 -20.17 20.15 29.71
C GLY A 36 -18.93 19.29 29.50
N ALA A 37 -18.25 18.95 30.59
CA ALA A 37 -17.11 18.04 30.63
C ALA A 37 -17.54 16.66 31.18
N CYS A 38 -16.80 15.62 30.84
CA CYS A 38 -16.83 14.34 31.53
C CYS A 38 -16.32 14.52 32.98
N SER A 39 -16.72 13.62 33.89
CA SER A 39 -16.18 13.60 35.26
C SER A 39 -14.65 13.46 35.25
N GLU A 40 -13.96 14.16 36.16
CA GLU A 40 -12.48 14.36 36.22
C GLU A 40 -11.59 13.10 36.18
N GLN A 41 -12.15 11.89 36.22
CA GLN A 41 -11.39 10.63 36.20
C GLN A 41 -10.71 10.30 34.86
N PHE A 42 -10.92 11.06 33.79
CA PHE A 42 -10.39 10.73 32.45
C PHE A 42 -9.87 11.97 31.69
N GLN A 43 -8.74 12.53 32.11
CA GLN A 43 -7.98 13.47 31.27
C GLN A 43 -7.27 12.69 30.15
N THR A 44 -7.77 12.75 28.91
CA THR A 44 -7.07 12.18 27.74
C THR A 44 -6.90 13.23 26.64
N PHE A 45 -5.71 13.27 26.01
CA PHE A 45 -5.35 14.21 24.94
C PHE A 45 -5.83 13.80 23.53
N LEU A 46 -6.40 12.60 23.37
CA LEU A 46 -6.89 12.06 22.09
C LEU A 46 -8.28 11.46 22.30
N ASN A 47 -9.20 11.73 21.36
CA ASN A 47 -10.53 11.10 21.33
C ASN A 47 -10.34 9.59 21.07
N GLU A 48 -10.53 8.73 22.08
CA GLU A 48 -10.32 7.29 21.95
C GLU A 48 -11.43 6.62 21.13
N GLY A 49 -11.27 6.56 19.80
CA GLY A 49 -12.09 5.72 18.92
C GLY A 49 -12.28 6.27 17.51
N THR A 50 -12.79 5.41 16.64
CA THR A 50 -12.97 5.67 15.20
C THR A 50 -14.43 5.47 14.82
N LEU A 51 -15.01 6.39 14.06
CA LEU A 51 -16.35 6.22 13.49
C LEU A 51 -16.29 5.40 12.21
N LEU A 52 -17.14 4.38 12.07
CA LEU A 52 -17.27 3.64 10.83
C LEU A 52 -18.39 4.25 9.98
N VAL A 53 -18.07 4.75 8.78
CA VAL A 53 -19.05 5.34 7.86
C VAL A 53 -19.05 4.65 6.50
N LYS A 54 -20.22 4.56 5.86
CA LYS A 54 -20.37 3.79 4.61
C LYS A 54 -19.73 4.49 3.40
N ASN A 55 -19.89 5.81 3.30
CA ASN A 55 -19.57 6.59 2.11
C ASN A 55 -19.25 8.06 2.46
N ASN A 56 -18.93 8.86 1.44
CA ASN A 56 -18.57 10.27 1.60
C ASN A 56 -19.72 11.15 2.16
N GLU A 57 -20.96 10.88 1.76
CA GLU A 57 -22.13 11.60 2.28
C GLU A 57 -22.29 11.39 3.80
N SER A 58 -22.15 10.14 4.24
CA SER A 58 -22.18 9.78 5.66
C SER A 58 -21.03 10.42 6.45
N LEU A 59 -19.87 10.62 5.82
CA LEU A 59 -18.72 11.31 6.41
C LEU A 59 -19.00 12.82 6.60
N ASN A 60 -19.60 13.46 5.59
CA ASN A 60 -19.95 14.88 5.64
C ASN A 60 -21.07 15.20 6.64
N ASN A 61 -21.93 14.22 6.94
CA ASN A 61 -22.99 14.34 7.94
C ASN A 61 -22.49 14.22 9.39
N LEU A 62 -21.20 13.92 9.60
CA LEU A 62 -20.60 13.86 10.94
C LEU A 62 -20.33 15.27 11.49
N PRO A 63 -20.37 15.45 12.82
CA PRO A 63 -20.14 16.75 13.43
C PRO A 63 -18.70 17.24 13.19
N PRO A 64 -18.52 18.58 13.06
CA PRO A 64 -17.23 19.22 12.76
C PRO A 64 -16.31 19.25 13.99
N VAL A 65 -15.82 18.10 14.43
CA VAL A 65 -15.03 17.95 15.65
C VAL A 65 -13.56 17.77 15.31
N PRO A 66 -12.68 18.77 15.57
CA PRO A 66 -11.26 18.62 15.34
C PRO A 66 -10.67 17.39 16.07
N GLY A 67 -9.85 16.61 15.36
CA GLY A 67 -9.23 15.39 15.87
C GLY A 67 -10.12 14.15 15.85
N LEU A 68 -11.38 14.24 15.40
CA LEU A 68 -12.26 13.09 15.24
C LEU A 68 -11.75 12.20 14.09
N LEU A 69 -11.65 10.90 14.35
CA LEU A 69 -11.24 9.90 13.37
C LEU A 69 -12.46 9.16 12.80
N SER A 70 -12.48 8.96 11.48
CA SER A 70 -13.55 8.24 10.79
C SER A 70 -12.99 7.35 9.69
N TYR A 71 -13.30 6.06 9.72
CA TYR A 71 -12.94 5.09 8.70
C TYR A 71 -14.09 4.91 7.72
N ARG A 72 -13.81 5.03 6.42
CA ARG A 72 -14.81 4.97 5.37
C ARG A 72 -14.79 3.62 4.66
N GLU A 73 -15.92 2.91 4.68
CA GLU A 73 -16.01 1.52 4.24
C GLU A 73 -15.87 1.34 2.73
N ASP A 74 -16.34 2.31 1.93
CA ASP A 74 -16.31 2.25 0.47
C ASP A 74 -14.88 2.27 -0.09
N ASN A 75 -13.98 3.05 0.51
CA ASN A 75 -12.62 3.25 0.01
C ASN A 75 -11.52 2.77 0.97
N LYS A 76 -11.91 2.29 2.15
CA LYS A 76 -11.00 1.75 3.17
C LYS A 76 -9.98 2.77 3.69
N ILE A 77 -10.28 4.06 3.65
CA ILE A 77 -9.40 5.15 4.11
C ILE A 77 -9.83 5.65 5.49
N LEU A 78 -8.84 5.92 6.34
CA LEU A 78 -9.00 6.60 7.62
C LEU A 78 -8.90 8.12 7.41
N TYR A 79 -9.87 8.86 7.94
CA TYR A 79 -9.93 10.32 7.85
C TYR A 79 -9.79 10.94 9.24
N VAL A 80 -9.17 12.12 9.31
CA VAL A 80 -9.16 13.00 10.47
C VAL A 80 -9.92 14.28 10.15
N ASN A 81 -10.81 14.67 11.04
CA ASN A 81 -11.51 15.93 10.93
C ASN A 81 -10.63 17.07 11.48
N LYS A 82 -10.45 18.14 10.71
CA LYS A 82 -9.74 19.37 11.09
C LYS A 82 -10.70 20.52 11.41
N GLY A 83 -11.83 20.21 12.05
CA GLY A 83 -12.92 21.15 12.29
C GLY A 83 -13.97 21.04 11.19
N ASN A 84 -13.76 21.71 10.05
CA ASN A 84 -14.76 21.75 8.97
C ASN A 84 -14.39 20.89 7.75
N ILE A 85 -13.24 20.23 7.78
CA ILE A 85 -12.65 19.53 6.63
C ILE A 85 -12.20 18.15 7.09
N TRP A 86 -12.51 17.13 6.30
CA TRP A 86 -12.03 15.76 6.50
C TRP A 86 -10.84 15.49 5.60
N ASP A 87 -9.69 15.23 6.21
CA ASP A 87 -8.46 14.88 5.50
C ASP A 87 -8.18 13.38 5.62
N ALA A 88 -7.85 12.75 4.50
CA ALA A 88 -7.42 11.37 4.47
C ALA A 88 -6.04 11.25 5.13
N ILE A 89 -5.90 10.39 6.14
CA ILE A 89 -4.60 10.10 6.73
C ILE A 89 -3.86 9.14 5.80
N GLY A 90 -2.66 9.55 5.36
CA GLY A 90 -1.75 8.67 4.61
C GLY A 90 -2.18 8.42 3.17
N SER A 91 -2.84 9.38 2.52
CA SER A 91 -3.24 9.20 1.12
C SER A 91 -2.00 9.08 0.21
N LYS A 92 -2.01 8.11 -0.70
CA LYS A 92 -0.94 7.92 -1.71
C LYS A 92 -0.64 9.21 -2.48
N LYS A 93 -1.67 10.02 -2.72
CA LYS A 93 -1.56 11.30 -3.44
C LYS A 93 -0.77 12.35 -2.66
N GLU A 94 -0.95 12.44 -1.33
CA GLU A 94 -0.15 13.35 -0.49
C GLU A 94 1.30 12.91 -0.44
N ILE A 95 1.55 11.60 -0.31
CA ILE A 95 2.91 11.03 -0.36
C ILE A 95 3.57 11.39 -1.70
N GLN A 96 2.87 11.18 -2.82
CA GLN A 96 3.38 11.53 -4.15
C GLN A 96 3.62 13.04 -4.34
N ASN A 97 2.75 13.89 -3.77
CA ASN A 97 2.95 15.35 -3.81
C ASN A 97 4.17 15.77 -2.97
N LEU A 98 4.35 15.17 -1.79
CA LEU A 98 5.52 15.40 -0.94
C LEU A 98 6.81 14.96 -1.66
N GLU A 99 6.80 13.79 -2.31
CA GLU A 99 7.94 13.33 -3.11
C GLU A 99 8.27 14.29 -4.25
N LYS A 100 7.25 14.81 -4.94
CA LYS A 100 7.45 15.79 -6.02
C LYS A 100 8.08 17.08 -5.49
N ASN A 101 7.57 17.60 -4.37
CA ASN A 101 8.09 18.83 -3.77
C ASN A 101 9.55 18.67 -3.30
N ILE A 102 9.86 17.56 -2.63
CA ILE A 102 11.23 17.24 -2.19
C ILE A 102 12.18 17.16 -3.39
N ASN A 103 11.77 16.51 -4.48
CA ASN A 103 12.59 16.41 -5.68
C ASN A 103 12.85 17.79 -6.32
N VAL A 104 11.84 18.68 -6.35
CA VAL A 104 11.99 20.04 -6.87
C VAL A 104 12.97 20.85 -6.02
N GLU A 105 12.82 20.83 -4.69
CA GLU A 105 13.74 21.53 -3.79
C GLU A 105 15.17 21.01 -3.92
N PHE A 106 15.34 19.69 -4.03
CA PHE A 106 16.65 19.07 -4.21
C PHE A 106 17.34 19.50 -5.52
N GLN A 107 16.61 19.59 -6.63
CA GLN A 107 17.17 20.08 -7.89
C GLN A 107 17.54 21.57 -7.79
N ASN A 108 16.69 22.37 -7.15
CA ASN A 108 16.98 23.79 -6.94
C ASN A 108 18.25 23.99 -6.07
N LEU A 109 18.44 23.17 -5.04
CA LEU A 109 19.67 23.16 -4.24
C LEU A 109 20.89 22.79 -5.07
N LYS A 110 20.79 21.76 -5.93
CA LYS A 110 21.87 21.38 -6.86
C LYS A 110 22.26 22.50 -7.82
N ASP A 111 21.28 23.18 -8.41
CA ASP A 111 21.52 24.28 -9.34
C ASP A 111 22.19 25.48 -8.64
N ARG A 112 21.75 25.80 -7.42
CA ARG A 112 22.37 26.83 -6.59
C ARG A 112 23.82 26.48 -6.26
N LEU A 113 24.10 25.21 -5.91
CA LEU A 113 25.45 24.73 -5.64
C LEU A 113 26.35 24.94 -6.86
N LYS A 114 25.91 24.48 -8.04
CA LYS A 114 26.65 24.62 -9.31
C LYS A 114 26.93 26.08 -9.67
N LYS A 115 25.98 26.98 -9.40
CA LYS A 115 26.15 28.43 -9.62
C LYS A 115 27.18 29.04 -8.66
N ILE A 116 27.21 28.59 -7.41
CA ILE A 116 28.23 28.99 -6.42
C ILE A 116 29.61 28.49 -6.85
N GLU A 117 29.72 27.24 -7.28
CA GLU A 117 30.98 26.67 -7.80
C GLU A 117 31.51 27.48 -9.00
N GLY A 118 30.64 27.81 -9.97
CA GLY A 118 31.03 28.62 -11.12
C GLY A 118 31.50 30.03 -10.72
N ARG A 119 30.81 30.67 -9.77
CA ARG A 119 31.23 31.99 -9.23
C ARG A 119 32.56 31.89 -8.49
N LEU A 120 32.76 30.83 -7.72
CA LEU A 120 34.03 30.56 -7.05
C LEU A 120 35.13 30.48 -8.10
N MET A 121 35.01 29.58 -9.09
CA MET A 121 36.00 29.38 -10.17
C MET A 121 36.41 30.68 -10.88
N THR A 122 35.47 31.56 -11.19
CA THR A 122 35.77 32.85 -11.83
C THR A 122 36.54 33.82 -10.91
N LEU A 123 36.30 33.79 -9.61
CA LEU A 123 37.08 34.55 -8.63
C LEU A 123 38.50 33.95 -8.47
N LEU A 124 38.64 32.62 -8.56
CA LEU A 124 39.93 31.92 -8.45
C LEU A 124 40.92 32.35 -9.55
N VAL A 125 40.46 32.42 -10.79
CA VAL A 125 41.28 32.79 -11.96
C VAL A 125 41.88 34.20 -11.84
N LYS A 126 41.30 35.07 -11.00
CA LYS A 126 41.76 36.46 -10.83
C LYS A 126 42.86 36.64 -9.77
N ASN A 127 43.08 35.70 -8.85
CA ASN A 127 43.97 35.87 -7.68
C ASN A 127 45.03 34.74 -7.56
N ASN A 128 45.99 34.68 -8.49
CA ASN A 128 47.07 33.67 -8.52
C ASN A 128 48.38 34.12 -7.84
N GLU A 129 48.31 34.91 -6.76
CA GLU A 129 49.50 35.34 -5.99
C GLU A 129 49.72 34.52 -4.71
N SER A 130 50.98 34.35 -4.32
CA SER A 130 51.41 33.67 -3.07
C SER A 130 50.80 34.33 -1.82
N LEU A 131 50.27 33.53 -0.88
CA LEU A 131 49.67 34.01 0.38
C LEU A 131 50.61 34.91 1.21
N ASN A 132 51.92 34.69 1.13
CA ASN A 132 52.92 35.45 1.88
C ASN A 132 53.18 36.86 1.31
N ASN A 133 52.72 37.13 0.08
CA ASN A 133 52.88 38.41 -0.58
C ASN A 133 51.64 39.30 -0.46
N LEU A 134 50.57 38.79 0.17
CA LEU A 134 49.31 39.48 0.32
C LEU A 134 49.26 40.28 1.63
N PRO A 135 48.66 41.48 1.64
CA PRO A 135 48.61 42.33 2.82
C PRO A 135 47.76 41.71 3.94
N PRO A 136 48.11 41.97 5.22
CA PRO A 136 47.43 41.42 6.40
C PRO A 136 46.08 42.12 6.66
N VAL A 137 45.13 41.94 5.75
CA VAL A 137 43.81 42.59 5.80
C VAL A 137 42.77 41.58 6.31
N PRO A 138 42.20 41.77 7.51
CA PRO A 138 41.10 40.93 7.99
C PRO A 138 39.94 40.86 6.99
N GLY A 139 39.49 39.65 6.68
CA GLY A 139 38.43 39.37 5.70
C GLY A 139 38.92 39.19 4.27
N LEU A 140 40.22 39.39 3.97
CA LEU A 140 40.77 39.12 2.65
C LEU A 140 40.69 37.62 2.32
N LEU A 141 40.17 37.30 1.13
CA LEU A 141 40.02 35.92 0.67
C LEU A 141 41.11 35.58 -0.35
N SER A 142 41.77 34.43 -0.16
CA SER A 142 42.73 33.91 -1.12
C SER A 142 42.53 32.42 -1.28
N TYR A 143 42.43 31.97 -2.51
CA TYR A 143 42.28 30.56 -2.82
C TYR A 143 43.54 30.07 -3.50
N ARG A 144 44.01 28.92 -3.04
CA ARG A 144 45.22 28.30 -3.52
C ARG A 144 44.91 27.19 -4.52
N GLU A 145 45.37 27.37 -5.75
CA GLU A 145 45.13 26.42 -6.84
C GLU A 145 45.93 25.11 -6.69
N ASP A 146 47.04 25.13 -5.95
CA ASP A 146 47.89 23.97 -5.67
C ASP A 146 47.22 22.96 -4.71
N ASN A 147 46.46 23.43 -3.72
CA ASN A 147 45.76 22.57 -2.76
C ASN A 147 44.23 22.65 -2.80
N LYS A 148 43.67 23.52 -3.65
CA LYS A 148 42.22 23.72 -3.81
C LYS A 148 41.49 24.13 -2.52
N ILE A 149 42.14 24.97 -1.70
CA ILE A 149 41.61 25.48 -0.42
C ILE A 149 41.39 26.99 -0.50
N LEU A 150 40.22 27.44 -0.07
CA LEU A 150 39.92 28.85 0.16
C LEU A 150 40.35 29.24 1.58
N TYR A 151 41.14 30.30 1.70
CA TYR A 151 41.61 30.86 2.96
C TYR A 151 40.99 32.25 3.20
N VAL A 152 40.72 32.57 4.47
CA VAL A 152 40.41 33.93 4.94
C VAL A 152 41.55 34.44 5.80
N ASN A 153 41.97 35.66 5.54
CA ASN A 153 42.92 36.36 6.37
C ASN A 153 42.19 36.93 7.61
N LYS A 154 42.70 36.67 8.82
CA LYS A 154 42.19 37.20 10.09
C LYS A 154 43.10 38.30 10.67
N GLY A 155 43.75 39.08 9.80
CA GLY A 155 44.82 40.02 10.12
C GLY A 155 46.19 39.41 9.82
N ASN A 156 46.75 38.68 10.78
CA ASN A 156 48.13 38.15 10.67
C ASN A 156 48.17 36.64 10.34
N ILE A 157 47.01 36.00 10.22
CA ILE A 157 46.86 34.54 10.10
C ILE A 157 45.88 34.24 8.98
N TRP A 158 46.20 33.24 8.16
CA TRP A 158 45.31 32.73 7.11
C TRP A 158 44.65 31.42 7.58
N ASP A 159 43.33 31.41 7.70
CA ASP A 159 42.54 30.24 8.07
C ASP A 159 41.86 29.62 6.84
N ALA A 160 41.93 28.30 6.69
CA ALA A 160 41.17 27.59 5.67
C ALA A 160 39.67 27.61 6.02
N ILE A 161 38.83 28.06 5.09
CA ILE A 161 37.37 28.16 5.27
C ILE A 161 36.63 27.01 4.57
N GLY A 162 37.30 26.33 3.63
CA GLY A 162 36.74 25.19 2.92
C GLY A 162 37.65 24.71 1.80
N SER A 163 37.71 23.40 1.63
CA SER A 163 38.42 22.71 0.57
C SER A 163 37.46 22.08 -0.44
N LYS A 164 37.89 21.96 -1.70
CA LYS A 164 37.16 21.17 -2.70
C LYS A 164 36.85 19.74 -2.20
N LYS A 165 37.74 19.18 -1.37
CA LYS A 165 37.60 17.85 -0.77
C LYS A 165 36.45 17.78 0.25
N GLU A 166 36.24 18.83 1.05
CA GLU A 166 35.10 18.91 1.97
C GLU A 166 33.78 19.04 1.23
N ILE A 167 33.73 19.84 0.16
CA ILE A 167 32.54 19.96 -0.70
C ILE A 167 32.21 18.61 -1.34
N GLN A 168 33.19 17.91 -1.90
CA GLN A 168 33.01 16.58 -2.48
C GLN A 168 32.54 15.54 -1.45
N ASN A 169 33.04 15.60 -0.22
CA ASN A 169 32.56 14.75 0.87
C ASN A 169 31.11 15.06 1.24
N LEU A 170 30.72 16.35 1.30
CA LEU A 170 29.34 16.76 1.55
C LEU A 170 28.40 16.27 0.44
N GLU A 171 28.78 16.43 -0.83
CA GLU A 171 28.02 15.91 -1.98
C GLU A 171 27.84 14.39 -1.90
N LYS A 172 28.90 13.66 -1.54
CA LYS A 172 28.84 12.22 -1.35
C LYS A 172 27.89 11.83 -0.24
N ASN A 173 27.96 12.50 0.91
CA ASN A 173 27.09 12.22 2.06
C ASN A 173 25.62 12.50 1.73
N ILE A 174 25.33 13.64 1.09
CA ILE A 174 23.97 14.00 0.65
C ILE A 174 23.42 12.94 -0.32
N ASN A 175 24.23 12.47 -1.27
CA ASN A 175 23.80 11.43 -2.20
C ASN A 175 23.49 10.10 -1.48
N VAL A 176 24.29 9.72 -0.47
CA VAL A 176 24.02 8.51 0.35
C VAL A 176 22.70 8.65 1.10
N GLU A 177 22.46 9.79 1.76
CA GLU A 177 21.19 10.06 2.46
C GLU A 177 20.00 10.01 1.52
N PHE A 178 20.13 10.56 0.31
CA PHE A 178 19.07 10.53 -0.69
C PHE A 178 18.74 9.11 -1.16
N GLN A 179 19.76 8.25 -1.36
CA GLN A 179 19.52 6.84 -1.70
C GLN A 179 18.85 6.09 -0.54
N ASN A 180 19.31 6.32 0.69
CA ASN A 180 18.68 5.73 1.88
C ASN A 180 17.21 6.15 2.00
N LEU A 181 16.87 7.41 1.72
CA LEU A 181 15.50 7.90 1.72
C LEU A 181 14.66 7.19 0.63
N LYS A 182 15.19 7.04 -0.58
CA LYS A 182 14.51 6.30 -1.67
C LYS A 182 14.26 4.85 -1.31
N ASP A 183 15.20 4.17 -0.68
CA ASP A 183 15.04 2.78 -0.27
C ASP A 183 14.00 2.63 0.85
N ARG A 184 13.95 3.59 1.78
CA ARG A 184 12.89 3.66 2.79
C ARG A 184 11.52 3.90 2.16
N LEU A 185 11.42 4.79 1.17
CA LEU A 185 10.18 5.04 0.45
C LEU A 185 9.70 3.80 -0.29
N LYS A 186 10.57 3.11 -1.03
CA LYS A 186 10.21 1.82 -1.67
C LYS A 186 9.72 0.78 -0.67
N LYS A 187 10.34 0.69 0.50
CA LYS A 187 9.88 -0.20 1.59
C LYS A 187 8.51 0.21 2.13
N ILE A 188 8.17 1.49 2.11
CA ILE A 188 6.86 1.98 2.53
C ILE A 188 5.82 1.71 1.44
N GLU A 189 6.14 1.99 0.17
CA GLU A 189 5.25 1.70 -0.96
C GLU A 189 4.89 0.22 -1.05
N GLY A 190 5.88 -0.66 -0.86
CA GLY A 190 5.69 -2.12 -0.82
C GLY A 190 4.85 -2.66 0.35
N ARG A 191 4.31 -1.78 1.21
CA ARG A 191 3.40 -2.16 2.31
C ARG A 191 1.92 -1.93 2.00
N PHE A 192 1.61 -1.30 0.87
CA PHE A 192 0.22 -1.00 0.52
C PHE A 192 -0.27 -1.85 -0.64
N ASN A 193 -1.56 -2.15 -0.62
CA ASN A 193 -2.23 -2.78 -1.74
C ASN A 193 -2.10 -1.90 -2.99
N GLY A 194 -1.90 -2.50 -4.17
CA GLY A 194 -1.80 -1.71 -5.40
C GLY A 194 -1.20 -2.45 -6.58
N ILE A 195 -0.95 -1.70 -7.66
CA ILE A 195 -0.37 -2.24 -8.89
C ILE A 195 1.16 -2.18 -8.80
N TYR A 196 1.81 -3.32 -9.05
CA TYR A 196 3.26 -3.48 -9.06
C TYR A 196 3.73 -4.06 -10.39
N SER A 197 4.91 -3.65 -10.84
CA SER A 197 5.58 -4.30 -11.97
C SER A 197 6.45 -5.45 -11.47
N ILE A 198 6.17 -6.67 -11.92
CA ILE A 198 6.91 -7.89 -11.55
C ILE A 198 7.60 -8.51 -12.75
N ARG A 199 8.69 -9.25 -12.49
CA ARG A 199 9.44 -10.02 -13.49
C ARG A 199 9.63 -11.46 -13.00
N PRO A 200 8.64 -12.35 -13.20
CA PRO A 200 8.72 -13.74 -12.72
C PRO A 200 9.70 -14.60 -13.52
N ALA A 201 9.99 -14.25 -14.78
CA ALA A 201 10.94 -14.97 -15.62
C ALA A 201 11.79 -13.98 -16.42
N ALA A 202 12.96 -14.45 -16.91
CA ALA A 202 13.83 -13.63 -17.73
C ALA A 202 13.07 -13.03 -18.94
N GLY A 203 13.12 -11.70 -19.07
CA GLY A 203 12.57 -10.98 -20.22
C GLY A 203 11.13 -10.44 -20.10
N LYS A 204 10.26 -10.95 -19.22
CA LYS A 204 8.84 -10.52 -19.17
C LYS A 204 8.54 -9.67 -17.93
N LEU A 205 8.49 -8.36 -18.12
CA LEU A 205 8.02 -7.40 -17.12
C LEU A 205 6.54 -7.09 -17.39
N PHE A 206 5.68 -7.21 -16.38
CA PHE A 206 4.27 -6.84 -16.50
C PHE A 206 3.69 -6.40 -15.15
N GLN A 207 2.52 -5.76 -15.20
CA GLN A 207 1.83 -5.25 -14.03
C GLN A 207 0.86 -6.28 -13.44
N VAL A 208 0.78 -6.30 -12.12
CA VAL A 208 -0.13 -7.12 -11.33
C VAL A 208 -0.67 -6.32 -10.16
N TYR A 209 -1.85 -6.68 -9.64
CA TYR A 209 -2.28 -6.23 -8.34
C TYR A 209 -1.62 -7.07 -7.24
N CYS A 210 -1.07 -6.42 -6.20
CA CYS A 210 -0.59 -7.08 -5.00
C CYS A 210 -1.42 -6.68 -3.78
N ASP A 211 -1.78 -7.68 -2.98
CA ASP A 211 -2.40 -7.54 -1.67
C ASP A 211 -1.29 -7.67 -0.61
N MET A 212 -1.00 -6.55 0.06
CA MET A 212 0.02 -6.38 1.09
C MET A 212 -0.57 -6.36 2.51
N GLU A 213 -1.88 -6.62 2.66
CA GLU A 213 -2.59 -6.56 3.95
C GLU A 213 -3.11 -7.93 4.39
N THR A 214 -3.72 -8.69 3.49
CA THR A 214 -4.39 -9.95 3.83
C THR A 214 -3.36 -11.00 4.24
N HIS A 215 -3.57 -11.60 5.42
CA HIS A 215 -2.76 -12.72 5.94
C HIS A 215 -1.24 -12.44 5.90
N GLY A 216 -0.84 -11.23 6.30
CA GLY A 216 0.57 -10.82 6.32
C GLY A 216 1.10 -10.20 5.02
N GLY A 217 0.27 -10.10 3.99
CA GLY A 217 0.62 -9.45 2.72
C GLY A 217 1.58 -10.25 1.84
N GLY A 218 2.06 -9.62 0.77
CA GLY A 218 2.98 -10.24 -0.20
C GLY A 218 2.28 -11.14 -1.22
N TRP A 219 0.96 -10.99 -1.41
CA TRP A 219 0.20 -11.79 -2.35
C TRP A 219 0.11 -11.11 -3.71
N THR A 220 0.34 -11.87 -4.78
CA THR A 220 0.12 -11.42 -6.15
C THR A 220 -1.20 -11.96 -6.68
N LEU A 221 -2.08 -11.08 -7.16
CA LEU A 221 -3.33 -11.48 -7.81
C LEU A 221 -3.04 -12.06 -9.20
N VAL A 222 -3.13 -13.38 -9.31
CA VAL A 222 -2.86 -14.11 -10.56
C VAL A 222 -4.13 -14.48 -11.32
N TYR A 223 -5.30 -14.45 -10.68
CA TYR A 223 -6.56 -14.84 -11.28
C TYR A 223 -7.75 -14.14 -10.61
N SER A 224 -8.64 -13.55 -11.41
CA SER A 224 -9.95 -13.06 -10.99
C SER A 224 -11.00 -13.50 -12.03
N TYR A 225 -12.13 -14.00 -11.54
CA TYR A 225 -13.18 -14.61 -12.35
C TYR A 225 -14.56 -14.31 -11.77
N THR A 226 -15.57 -14.46 -12.62
CA THR A 226 -16.98 -14.51 -12.24
C THR A 226 -17.59 -15.83 -12.70
N PHE A 227 -18.90 -15.95 -12.61
CA PHE A 227 -19.66 -17.15 -12.94
C PHE A 227 -20.58 -16.89 -14.14
N THR A 228 -20.70 -17.87 -15.03
CA THR A 228 -21.66 -17.82 -16.15
C THR A 228 -23.10 -17.85 -15.67
N ASN A 229 -23.38 -18.51 -14.54
CA ASN A 229 -24.69 -18.56 -13.92
C ASN A 229 -24.59 -18.37 -12.40
N TYR A 230 -24.23 -17.14 -12.00
CA TYR A 230 -24.04 -16.75 -10.60
C TYR A 230 -25.25 -17.05 -9.69
N ASN A 231 -26.46 -17.10 -10.26
CA ASN A 231 -27.68 -17.34 -9.50
C ASN A 231 -27.93 -18.82 -9.16
N SER A 232 -27.19 -19.76 -9.76
CA SER A 232 -27.43 -21.20 -9.57
C SER A 232 -26.13 -22.02 -9.58
N PHE A 233 -25.58 -22.26 -8.39
CA PHE A 233 -24.38 -23.09 -8.20
C PHE A 233 -24.64 -24.60 -8.35
N THR A 234 -25.90 -25.02 -8.43
CA THR A 234 -26.30 -26.42 -8.66
C THR A 234 -26.69 -26.68 -10.12
N SER A 235 -26.44 -25.74 -11.03
CA SER A 235 -26.73 -25.90 -12.46
C SER A 235 -25.47 -26.32 -13.22
N GLY A 236 -25.62 -27.28 -14.13
CA GLY A 236 -24.57 -27.65 -15.10
C GLY A 236 -24.14 -26.51 -16.02
N SER A 237 -24.98 -25.46 -16.13
CA SER A 237 -24.67 -24.24 -16.89
C SER A 237 -23.75 -23.25 -16.19
N ASN A 238 -23.39 -23.52 -14.94
CA ASN A 238 -22.53 -22.64 -14.17
C ASN A 238 -21.05 -23.04 -14.29
N ALA A 239 -20.22 -22.10 -14.71
CA ALA A 239 -18.78 -22.24 -14.85
C ALA A 239 -18.07 -20.94 -14.47
N VAL A 240 -16.80 -21.03 -14.13
CA VAL A 240 -15.94 -19.86 -13.93
C VAL A 240 -15.62 -19.21 -15.28
N THR A 241 -15.60 -17.89 -15.36
CA THR A 241 -15.27 -17.16 -16.58
C THR A 241 -14.61 -15.80 -16.28
N PRO A 242 -13.53 -15.41 -16.99
CA PRO A 242 -12.76 -16.25 -17.90
C PRO A 242 -11.97 -17.33 -17.14
N ARG A 243 -11.42 -18.32 -17.84
CA ARG A 243 -10.47 -19.29 -17.26
C ARG A 243 -9.02 -18.94 -17.61
N PRO A 244 -8.03 -19.32 -16.79
CA PRO A 244 -6.63 -19.27 -17.19
C PRO A 244 -6.35 -20.28 -18.31
N ASN A 245 -5.20 -20.13 -18.97
CA ASN A 245 -4.71 -21.04 -20.01
C ASN A 245 -4.17 -22.38 -19.46
N TRP A 246 -4.61 -22.83 -18.29
CA TRP A 246 -4.27 -24.15 -17.77
C TRP A 246 -4.91 -25.27 -18.60
N PRO A 247 -4.40 -26.52 -18.53
CA PRO A 247 -4.97 -27.62 -19.30
C PRO A 247 -6.36 -28.03 -18.80
N ALA A 248 -7.39 -27.63 -19.55
CA ALA A 248 -8.80 -28.03 -19.39
C ALA A 248 -9.42 -28.19 -20.78
N TRP A 249 -9.31 -29.40 -21.35
CA TRP A 249 -9.57 -29.66 -22.76
C TRP A 249 -11.05 -29.83 -23.10
N ARG A 250 -11.93 -30.01 -22.10
CA ARG A 250 -13.40 -29.96 -22.27
C ARG A 250 -14.03 -28.65 -21.82
N ALA A 251 -13.22 -27.65 -21.44
CA ALA A 251 -13.74 -26.35 -21.03
C ALA A 251 -14.10 -25.49 -22.24
N ASN A 252 -15.31 -24.95 -22.26
CA ASN A 252 -15.88 -24.15 -23.35
C ASN A 252 -15.92 -22.63 -23.05
N VAL A 253 -15.52 -22.19 -21.85
CA VAL A 253 -15.43 -20.76 -21.50
C VAL A 253 -14.15 -20.09 -22.05
N PRO A 254 -14.16 -18.76 -22.26
CA PRO A 254 -13.01 -18.01 -22.78
C PRO A 254 -11.76 -18.11 -21.90
N ILE A 255 -10.59 -18.16 -22.55
CA ILE A 255 -9.28 -18.14 -21.90
C ILE A 255 -8.78 -16.69 -21.74
N SER A 256 -8.20 -16.37 -20.58
CA SER A 256 -7.47 -15.13 -20.36
C SER A 256 -5.99 -15.39 -20.03
N THR A 257 -5.13 -14.53 -20.56
CA THR A 257 -3.71 -14.40 -20.16
C THR A 257 -3.35 -12.95 -19.81
N THR A 258 -4.38 -12.12 -19.62
CA THR A 258 -4.26 -10.71 -19.21
C THR A 258 -4.30 -10.63 -17.68
N PRO A 259 -3.24 -10.14 -17.02
CA PRO A 259 -3.20 -9.96 -15.58
C PRO A 259 -4.34 -9.06 -15.07
N PRO A 260 -5.07 -9.47 -14.01
CA PRO A 260 -6.01 -8.60 -13.34
C PRO A 260 -5.26 -7.51 -12.54
N LEU A 261 -5.69 -6.26 -12.66
CA LEU A 261 -5.09 -5.08 -12.01
C LEU A 261 -5.88 -4.59 -10.78
N SER A 262 -7.02 -5.23 -10.50
CA SER A 262 -7.80 -5.13 -9.26
C SER A 262 -8.56 -6.43 -9.02
N GLU A 263 -9.10 -6.62 -7.80
CA GLU A 263 -9.93 -7.79 -7.50
C GLU A 263 -11.20 -7.85 -8.37
N SER A 264 -11.70 -6.69 -8.81
CA SER A 264 -12.88 -6.56 -9.68
C SER A 264 -12.58 -6.70 -11.17
N SER A 265 -11.31 -6.60 -11.59
CA SER A 265 -10.94 -6.77 -12.99
C SER A 265 -10.76 -8.26 -13.28
N LEU A 266 -11.59 -8.81 -14.16
CA LEU A 266 -11.51 -10.22 -14.54
C LEU A 266 -10.30 -10.48 -15.44
N GLY A 267 -9.65 -11.63 -15.27
CA GLY A 267 -8.49 -12.00 -16.06
C GLY A 267 -7.57 -12.96 -15.32
N ALA A 268 -6.56 -13.46 -16.02
CA ALA A 268 -5.56 -14.34 -15.44
C ALA A 268 -4.18 -13.98 -15.95
N VAL A 269 -3.18 -14.00 -15.07
CA VAL A 269 -1.79 -14.08 -15.49
C VAL A 269 -1.59 -15.40 -16.22
N ASP A 270 -0.80 -15.40 -17.29
CA ASP A 270 -0.36 -16.62 -17.98
C ASP A 270 0.08 -17.69 -16.98
N TRP A 271 -0.65 -18.81 -16.95
CA TRP A 271 -0.51 -19.88 -15.96
C TRP A 271 0.90 -20.47 -15.95
N ASN A 272 1.60 -20.47 -17.08
CA ASN A 272 2.99 -20.94 -17.18
C ASN A 272 3.97 -20.13 -16.31
N LEU A 273 3.61 -18.90 -15.94
CA LEU A 273 4.42 -18.04 -15.09
C LEU A 273 4.15 -18.24 -13.61
N TRP A 274 3.04 -18.88 -13.21
CA TRP A 274 2.62 -18.98 -11.81
C TRP A 274 3.68 -19.68 -10.96
N LYS A 275 4.36 -20.69 -11.50
CA LYS A 275 5.46 -21.41 -10.82
C LYS A 275 6.63 -20.53 -10.41
N ASN A 276 6.82 -19.39 -11.09
CA ASN A 276 7.86 -18.43 -10.78
C ASN A 276 7.36 -17.28 -9.90
N ILE A 277 6.04 -17.17 -9.68
CA ILE A 277 5.44 -16.16 -8.80
C ILE A 277 5.36 -16.71 -7.37
N GLY A 278 4.84 -17.93 -7.20
CA GLY A 278 4.69 -18.52 -5.87
C GLY A 278 4.13 -19.93 -5.90
N LYS A 279 4.26 -20.63 -4.77
CA LYS A 279 3.75 -22.00 -4.60
C LYS A 279 2.54 -22.09 -3.67
N VAL A 280 2.40 -21.12 -2.76
CA VAL A 280 1.28 -21.02 -1.83
C VAL A 280 0.12 -20.30 -2.52
N LEU A 281 -1.09 -20.82 -2.38
CA LEU A 281 -2.30 -20.27 -2.99
C LEU A 281 -3.17 -19.61 -1.91
N MET A 282 -3.68 -18.42 -2.19
CA MET A 282 -4.79 -17.82 -1.46
C MET A 282 -6.00 -17.73 -2.40
N VAL A 283 -7.18 -18.12 -1.91
CA VAL A 283 -8.44 -17.92 -2.63
C VAL A 283 -9.31 -16.99 -1.81
N LYS A 284 -9.67 -15.85 -2.41
CA LYS A 284 -10.68 -14.92 -1.88
C LYS A 284 -11.95 -15.12 -2.67
N SER A 285 -13.07 -15.21 -1.96
CA SER A 285 -14.39 -15.41 -2.55
C SER A 285 -15.42 -14.59 -1.78
N ASN A 286 -16.52 -14.27 -2.43
CA ASN A 286 -17.69 -13.63 -1.84
C ASN A 286 -18.82 -14.62 -1.55
N ILE A 287 -18.67 -15.88 -1.95
CA ILE A 287 -19.64 -16.96 -1.73
C ILE A 287 -19.08 -18.06 -0.83
N ASN A 288 -17.78 -18.33 -0.95
CA ASN A 288 -17.05 -19.25 -0.10
C ASN A 288 -16.14 -18.46 0.86
N ASP A 289 -15.68 -19.13 1.91
CA ASP A 289 -14.69 -18.57 2.82
C ASP A 289 -13.37 -18.23 2.12
N TRP A 290 -12.51 -17.48 2.79
CA TRP A 290 -11.16 -17.26 2.28
C TRP A 290 -10.24 -18.33 2.83
N ILE A 291 -9.42 -18.89 1.95
CA ILE A 291 -8.50 -19.97 2.30
C ILE A 291 -7.08 -19.66 1.86
N VAL A 292 -6.12 -20.16 2.63
CA VAL A 292 -4.71 -20.23 2.23
C VAL A 292 -4.30 -21.69 2.22
N CYS A 293 -3.76 -22.15 1.10
CA CYS A 293 -3.33 -23.53 0.87
C CYS A 293 -1.84 -23.60 0.58
N GLN A 294 -1.11 -24.31 1.43
CA GLN A 294 0.27 -24.67 1.20
C GLN A 294 0.35 -26.04 0.50
N PRO A 295 1.27 -26.23 -0.46
CA PRO A 295 1.47 -27.53 -1.10
C PRO A 295 1.87 -28.61 -0.08
N ASN A 296 1.21 -29.76 -0.14
CA ASN A 296 1.59 -30.98 0.59
C ASN A 296 1.60 -32.18 -0.38
N GLY A 297 2.42 -32.06 -1.42
CA GLY A 297 2.39 -32.91 -2.61
C GLY A 297 1.47 -32.37 -3.71
N GLY A 298 0.28 -31.87 -3.36
CA GLY A 298 -0.69 -31.29 -4.30
C GLY A 298 -0.38 -29.83 -4.64
N SER A 299 -0.63 -29.42 -5.88
CA SER A 299 -0.37 -28.04 -6.33
C SER A 299 -1.21 -27.63 -7.54
N LEU A 300 -1.87 -26.47 -7.42
CA LEU A 300 -2.56 -25.80 -8.52
C LEU A 300 -1.58 -25.23 -9.56
N VAL A 301 -0.42 -24.80 -9.08
CA VAL A 301 0.58 -24.08 -9.89
C VAL A 301 1.34 -25.02 -10.82
N THR A 302 1.56 -26.28 -10.40
CA THR A 302 2.33 -27.28 -11.16
C THR A 302 1.49 -28.41 -11.73
N LYS A 303 0.15 -28.34 -11.58
CA LYS A 303 -0.78 -29.39 -11.99
C LYS A 303 -0.47 -30.76 -11.34
N THR A 304 -0.31 -30.76 -10.02
CA THR A 304 0.01 -31.97 -9.27
C THR A 304 -1.18 -32.38 -8.40
N ARG A 305 -1.70 -33.60 -8.58
CA ARG A 305 -2.77 -34.17 -7.76
C ARG A 305 -2.19 -34.77 -6.48
N ALA A 306 -2.55 -34.23 -5.34
CA ALA A 306 -2.22 -34.76 -4.01
C ALA A 306 -2.87 -33.91 -2.91
N SER A 307 -2.56 -34.22 -1.66
CA SER A 307 -2.97 -33.45 -0.49
C SER A 307 -2.44 -32.01 -0.50
N MET A 308 -3.11 -31.14 0.22
CA MET A 308 -2.68 -29.76 0.49
C MET A 308 -2.98 -29.45 1.95
N SER A 309 -2.19 -28.55 2.54
CA SER A 309 -2.48 -28.01 3.87
C SER A 309 -3.21 -26.68 3.70
N CYS A 310 -4.54 -26.70 3.84
CA CYS A 310 -5.35 -25.48 3.72
C CYS A 310 -5.93 -25.04 5.06
N GLN A 311 -5.92 -23.73 5.28
CA GLN A 311 -6.49 -23.07 6.44
C GLN A 311 -7.55 -22.05 6.00
N ASN A 312 -8.65 -22.01 6.74
CA ASN A 312 -9.63 -20.93 6.66
C ASN A 312 -9.05 -19.67 7.32
N ILE A 313 -8.98 -18.57 6.57
CA ILE A 313 -8.44 -17.29 7.04
C ILE A 313 -9.52 -16.21 7.22
N LYS A 314 -10.74 -16.44 6.70
CA LYS A 314 -11.89 -15.56 6.88
C LYS A 314 -13.20 -16.30 6.55
N ASN A 315 -14.15 -16.28 7.48
CA ASN A 315 -15.52 -16.72 7.22
C ASN A 315 -16.26 -15.66 6.40
N VAL A 316 -16.78 -16.07 5.24
CA VAL A 316 -17.61 -15.27 4.33
C VAL A 316 -18.93 -15.97 4.08
N ALA A 317 -18.90 -17.29 3.90
CA ALA A 317 -20.10 -18.07 3.76
C ALA A 317 -20.85 -18.14 5.09
N THR A 318 -22.18 -18.10 5.02
CA THR A 318 -23.05 -18.29 6.20
C THR A 318 -23.42 -19.76 6.40
N ALA A 319 -23.28 -20.59 5.38
CA ALA A 319 -23.74 -21.98 5.38
C ALA A 319 -22.85 -22.93 6.23
N CYS A 320 -21.59 -22.56 6.45
CA CYS A 320 -20.60 -23.30 7.24
C CYS A 320 -19.48 -22.36 7.65
N SER A 321 -18.68 -22.76 8.65
CA SER A 321 -17.59 -21.95 9.16
C SER A 321 -16.36 -22.81 9.44
N GLY A 322 -15.17 -22.25 9.17
CA GLY A 322 -13.89 -22.87 9.52
C GLY A 322 -13.54 -24.12 8.70
N VAL A 323 -14.23 -24.37 7.59
CA VAL A 323 -13.96 -25.49 6.69
C VAL A 323 -12.92 -25.10 5.62
N ALA A 324 -12.12 -26.08 5.20
CA ALA A 324 -11.10 -25.90 4.16
C ALA A 324 -10.90 -27.21 3.37
N PRO A 325 -10.56 -27.12 2.07
CA PRO A 325 -10.24 -28.29 1.25
C PRO A 325 -8.94 -28.97 1.73
N LYS A 326 -8.78 -30.24 1.41
CA LYS A 326 -7.61 -31.06 1.81
C LYS A 326 -6.83 -31.63 0.64
N ILE A 327 -7.43 -31.68 -0.55
CA ILE A 327 -6.88 -32.33 -1.73
C ILE A 327 -7.12 -31.43 -2.94
N ILE A 328 -6.14 -31.38 -3.84
CA ILE A 328 -6.35 -30.90 -5.20
C ILE A 328 -6.31 -32.06 -6.19
N TYR A 329 -7.24 -32.06 -7.13
CA TYR A 329 -7.19 -32.90 -8.32
C TYR A 329 -7.61 -32.09 -9.55
N TRP A 330 -7.46 -32.68 -10.73
CA TRP A 330 -7.71 -32.02 -12.00
C TRP A 330 -8.71 -32.84 -12.81
N SER A 331 -9.83 -32.21 -13.16
CA SER A 331 -10.79 -32.78 -14.11
C SER A 331 -10.42 -32.37 -15.54
N TYR A 332 -11.19 -32.84 -16.50
CA TYR A 332 -11.07 -32.41 -17.90
C TYR A 332 -11.56 -30.98 -18.15
N TYR A 333 -12.26 -30.40 -17.18
CA TYR A 333 -12.89 -29.09 -17.24
C TYR A 333 -12.19 -28.04 -16.37
N GLY A 334 -11.39 -28.47 -15.39
CA GLY A 334 -10.57 -27.58 -14.57
C GLY A 334 -10.08 -28.21 -13.26
N PRO A 335 -9.29 -27.47 -12.47
CA PRO A 335 -8.83 -27.89 -11.16
C PRO A 335 -9.96 -27.89 -10.13
N VAL A 336 -9.87 -28.81 -9.15
CA VAL A 336 -10.81 -28.92 -8.04
C VAL A 336 -10.06 -28.94 -6.72
N LEU A 337 -10.39 -28.02 -5.83
CA LEU A 337 -10.01 -28.07 -4.41
C LEU A 337 -11.14 -28.75 -3.65
N SER A 338 -10.85 -29.87 -3.02
CA SER A 338 -11.86 -30.78 -2.46
C SER A 338 -11.50 -31.26 -1.06
N GLY A 339 -12.52 -31.65 -0.31
CA GLY A 339 -12.41 -32.45 0.91
C GLY A 339 -13.27 -33.70 0.74
N PRO A 340 -14.40 -33.84 1.46
CA PRO A 340 -15.40 -34.88 1.15
C PRO A 340 -16.03 -34.68 -0.24
N SER A 341 -16.36 -33.44 -0.60
CA SER A 341 -16.74 -33.03 -1.96
C SER A 341 -15.97 -31.77 -2.40
N ALA A 342 -16.30 -31.22 -3.57
CA ALA A 342 -15.68 -30.03 -4.14
C ALA A 342 -16.02 -28.77 -3.33
N PHE A 343 -15.00 -28.02 -2.89
CA PHE A 343 -15.17 -26.69 -2.31
C PHE A 343 -15.11 -25.63 -3.41
N TYR A 344 -14.03 -25.68 -4.19
CA TYR A 344 -13.80 -24.82 -5.34
C TYR A 344 -13.55 -25.73 -6.54
N TYR A 345 -14.55 -25.88 -7.39
CA TYR A 345 -14.37 -26.42 -8.72
C TYR A 345 -14.26 -25.25 -9.70
N PHE A 346 -13.05 -25.04 -10.23
CA PHE A 346 -12.83 -24.06 -11.28
C PHE A 346 -13.28 -24.64 -12.64
N ASP A 347 -14.56 -25.01 -12.72
CA ASP A 347 -15.16 -25.62 -13.90
C ASP A 347 -15.24 -24.61 -15.04
N GLY A 348 -14.59 -24.90 -16.15
CA GLY A 348 -14.66 -24.07 -17.35
C GLY A 348 -15.71 -24.53 -18.36
N ASN A 349 -16.67 -25.38 -17.99
CA ASN A 349 -17.69 -25.93 -18.90
C ASN A 349 -19.13 -25.65 -18.46
N THR A 350 -19.98 -25.27 -19.39
CA THR A 350 -21.37 -24.87 -19.14
C THR A 350 -22.40 -25.96 -19.42
N ASP A 351 -22.00 -27.23 -19.55
CA ASP A 351 -22.91 -28.24 -20.10
C ASP A 351 -23.28 -29.36 -19.12
N THR A 352 -22.46 -29.65 -18.10
CA THR A 352 -22.57 -30.95 -17.40
C THR A 352 -22.42 -30.94 -15.89
N ASN A 353 -21.43 -30.23 -15.32
CA ASN A 353 -21.06 -30.49 -13.93
C ASN A 353 -21.59 -29.45 -12.95
N TYR A 354 -21.79 -29.89 -11.72
CA TYR A 354 -22.13 -29.05 -10.58
C TYR A 354 -21.64 -29.75 -9.30
N PRO A 355 -21.51 -29.02 -8.18
CA PRO A 355 -21.52 -27.57 -8.11
C PRO A 355 -20.20 -26.95 -8.57
N THR A 356 -20.25 -25.76 -9.17
CA THR A 356 -19.03 -25.00 -9.50
C THR A 356 -18.32 -24.62 -8.21
N HIS A 357 -19.01 -24.07 -7.22
CA HIS A 357 -18.47 -23.87 -5.87
C HIS A 357 -19.50 -24.30 -4.84
N ASP A 358 -19.03 -24.95 -3.77
CA ASP A 358 -19.82 -25.27 -2.59
C ASP A 358 -19.04 -24.83 -1.34
N PRO A 359 -19.53 -23.83 -0.60
CA PRO A 359 -18.85 -23.35 0.60
C PRO A 359 -18.52 -24.45 1.62
N CYS A 360 -19.30 -25.52 1.65
CA CYS A 360 -19.22 -26.55 2.67
C CYS A 360 -18.59 -27.86 2.18
N GLY A 361 -18.40 -28.02 0.87
CA GLY A 361 -17.88 -29.24 0.26
C GLY A 361 -18.68 -30.49 0.62
N LYS A 362 -20.02 -30.41 0.55
CA LYS A 362 -20.97 -31.47 0.93
C LYS A 362 -21.87 -31.96 -0.21
N LYS A 363 -21.97 -31.23 -1.31
CA LYS A 363 -22.87 -31.56 -2.42
C LYS A 363 -22.24 -32.35 -3.54
#